data_AF-A0A2J6T4X6-F1
#
_entry.id   AF-A0A2J6T4X6-F1
#
_cell.length_a   1.000
_cell.length_b   1.000
_cell.length_c   1.000
_cell.angle_alpha   90.00
_cell.angle_beta   90.00
_cell.angle_gamma   90.00
#
_symmetry.space_group_name_H-M   'P 1'
#
loop_
_entity.id
_entity.type
_entity.pdbx_description
1 polymer ?
#
loop_
_entity_poly.entity_id
_entity_poly.type
_entity_poly.pdbx_seq_one_letter_code
_entity_poly.pdbx_strand_id
1 'polypeptide(L)'
;MLFPAPRNKSAPHGNPVLGLLEIPFIANGYDFKEPFDGFGKRQAFGAADELHLDGHSEEACASLLQSWLFFGILTEFVGKKVKTEDFSTANSEGEVVINCTGPHAMAMMEARLPMEDGLPEALTFSMCDKLLELLKSAAAILDVYETRAWSGGYKSDIARVILSVKVLIRTLKELVERMISTKGWGKSDGGRLSPLLKAWKEWNPDTLPLKPSSVSMQLIENQMKANGWCQWQIQQICKSYSLPTVYYLAQIDRRRETKERNHKKCTETECVADDVDWSGYQPRHRTPGCNCAEIGTPEKELYAIIRSGGIPLVSIHKMAKGNLEIQAQPLKPASRYTAISHVWSDGLGNKCTNSLPTCQLEWITGCLSSLGGSSPKVIHYFSGTGFRVDKDSIGETKTIMGGSSNSPLFWMDTLCIPAKEMGRDDLKTIAINKMAPTYAQAEKTLILDWEILRIQVGSFDSIEVFARLAFSTWARRCWILQEGAISRSCYFQCADVALQMEPQDLRASASKICMKWRNSFFPQSALASGFIASRCVCGCHQKKVTADLGLSIRQPRCPNFDILVSHFRRSC
;
A
#
# COMPACT_ATOMS: atom_id res chain seq x y z
N MET A 1 -12.33 11.96 4.01
CA MET A 1 -11.78 13.22 4.55
C MET A 1 -11.30 14.05 3.37
N LEU A 2 -11.58 15.35 3.34
CA LEU A 2 -10.86 16.28 2.47
C LEU A 2 -9.42 16.38 2.99
N PHE A 3 -8.42 16.09 2.15
CA PHE A 3 -7.00 16.10 2.53
C PHE A 3 -6.67 15.22 3.74
N PRO A 4 -6.72 13.89 3.59
CA PRO A 4 -6.19 13.02 4.63
C PRO A 4 -4.69 13.32 4.79
N ALA A 5 -4.25 13.45 6.04
CA ALA A 5 -2.85 13.59 6.41
C ALA A 5 -2.52 12.48 7.43
N PRO A 6 -1.34 11.83 7.33
CA PRO A 6 -0.91 10.85 8.32
C PRO A 6 -0.79 11.50 9.70
N ARG A 7 -1.33 10.87 10.74
CA ARG A 7 -1.26 11.39 12.11
C ARG A 7 -0.25 10.60 12.93
N ASN A 8 0.88 11.23 13.27
CA ASN A 8 1.80 10.69 14.27
C ASN A 8 1.27 10.98 15.68
N LYS A 9 0.75 9.96 16.35
CA LYS A 9 0.20 10.04 17.72
C LYS A 9 1.28 10.09 18.80
N SER A 10 2.54 9.88 18.44
CA SER A 10 3.65 9.73 19.38
C SER A 10 4.65 10.89 19.38
N ALA A 11 4.41 11.96 18.62
CA ALA A 11 5.25 13.16 18.69
C ALA A 11 5.03 13.87 20.04
N PRO A 12 6.03 13.89 20.95
CA PRO A 12 5.94 14.69 22.16
C PRO A 12 6.15 16.15 21.77
N HIS A 13 5.28 17.05 22.25
CA HIS A 13 5.45 18.50 22.23
C HIS A 13 6.29 19.08 21.07
N GLY A 14 5.62 19.41 19.95
CA GLY A 14 6.08 20.48 19.07
C GLY A 14 7.24 20.19 18.13
N ASN A 15 7.60 18.94 17.84
CA ASN A 15 8.38 18.67 16.63
C ASN A 15 7.40 18.58 15.45
N PRO A 16 7.45 19.49 14.46
CA PRO A 16 6.64 19.35 13.26
C PRO A 16 6.89 17.99 12.64
N VAL A 17 5.86 17.38 12.07
CA VAL A 17 6.04 16.24 11.18
C VAL A 17 6.87 16.75 9.99
N LEU A 18 8.19 16.61 10.08
CA LEU A 18 9.14 17.02 9.04
C LEU A 18 8.68 16.42 7.71
N GLY A 19 8.29 17.28 6.76
CA GLY A 19 7.90 16.86 5.41
C GLY A 19 6.39 16.65 5.19
N LEU A 20 5.51 17.26 5.98
CA LEU A 20 4.14 17.48 5.53
C LEU A 20 4.10 18.50 4.40
N LEU A 21 3.30 18.23 3.39
CA LEU A 21 3.03 19.18 2.33
C LEU A 21 1.97 20.17 2.81
N GLU A 22 2.41 21.17 3.55
CA GLU A 22 1.56 22.24 4.05
C GLU A 22 1.13 23.17 2.91
N ILE A 23 -0.14 23.56 2.91
CA ILE A 23 -0.72 24.47 1.93
C ILE A 23 -0.89 25.82 2.63
N PRO A 24 -0.27 26.91 2.15
CA PRO A 24 -0.37 28.21 2.80
C PRO A 24 -1.81 28.74 2.72
N PHE A 25 -2.26 29.45 3.75
CA PHE A 25 -3.54 30.17 3.74
C PHE A 25 -3.31 31.60 3.23
N ILE A 26 -3.71 31.85 1.99
CA ILE A 26 -3.47 33.12 1.26
C ILE A 26 -4.74 33.65 0.58
N ALA A 27 -5.88 33.03 0.85
CA ALA A 27 -7.17 33.43 0.28
C ALA A 27 -7.61 34.81 0.79
N ASN A 28 -8.22 35.58 -0.10
CA ASN A 28 -8.73 36.93 0.15
C ASN A 28 -10.27 37.01 0.03
N GLY A 29 -10.93 35.90 0.35
CA GLY A 29 -12.40 35.78 0.38
C GLY A 29 -13.05 35.46 -0.96
N TYR A 30 -14.25 34.87 -0.89
CA TYR A 30 -15.08 34.48 -2.04
C TYR A 30 -16.48 35.07 -1.91
N ASP A 31 -17.05 35.59 -3.01
CA ASP A 31 -18.34 36.30 -3.03
C ASP A 31 -19.50 35.41 -3.49
N PHE A 32 -20.01 34.57 -2.58
CA PHE A 32 -21.10 33.61 -2.83
C PHE A 32 -22.43 34.18 -3.42
N LYS A 33 -22.59 35.50 -3.52
CA LYS A 33 -23.81 36.12 -4.07
C LYS A 33 -23.80 36.20 -5.60
N GLU A 34 -22.64 36.09 -6.23
CA GLU A 34 -22.45 36.27 -7.66
C GLU A 34 -22.08 34.94 -8.34
N PRO A 35 -22.31 34.77 -9.66
CA PRO A 35 -21.97 33.54 -10.36
C PRO A 35 -20.50 33.15 -10.24
N PHE A 36 -20.24 31.85 -10.07
CA PHE A 36 -18.91 31.25 -9.90
C PHE A 36 -17.94 31.62 -11.03
N ASP A 37 -18.34 31.46 -12.30
CA ASP A 37 -17.45 31.66 -13.46
C ASP A 37 -17.01 33.12 -13.65
N GLY A 38 -17.73 34.07 -13.06
CA GLY A 38 -17.44 35.50 -13.17
C GLY A 38 -16.40 36.02 -12.18
N PHE A 39 -15.92 35.21 -11.23
CA PHE A 39 -15.09 35.68 -10.13
C PHE A 39 -13.75 36.28 -10.59
N GLY A 40 -13.06 35.64 -11.54
CA GLY A 40 -11.82 36.17 -12.11
C GLY A 40 -11.99 37.60 -12.66
N LYS A 41 -13.10 37.87 -13.35
CA LYS A 41 -13.39 39.19 -13.94
C LYS A 41 -13.60 40.23 -12.86
N ARG A 42 -14.29 39.88 -11.77
CA ARG A 42 -14.53 40.76 -10.61
C ARG A 42 -13.23 41.10 -9.87
N GLN A 43 -12.23 40.22 -9.93
CA GLN A 43 -10.91 40.44 -9.35
C GLN A 43 -9.90 41.05 -10.33
N ALA A 44 -10.32 41.46 -11.53
CA ALA A 44 -9.46 42.02 -12.60
C ALA A 44 -8.44 41.03 -13.23
N PHE A 45 -8.78 39.75 -13.28
CA PHE A 45 -7.98 38.69 -13.95
C PHE A 45 -8.60 38.17 -15.24
N GLY A 46 -9.70 38.78 -15.72
CA GLY A 46 -10.41 38.32 -16.92
C GLY A 46 -11.43 37.21 -16.63
N ALA A 47 -12.15 36.79 -17.67
CA ALA A 47 -13.16 35.74 -17.56
C ALA A 47 -12.51 34.35 -17.51
N ALA A 48 -13.27 33.32 -17.12
CA ALA A 48 -12.76 31.95 -17.00
C ALA A 48 -12.16 31.39 -18.31
N ASP A 49 -12.68 31.83 -19.46
CA ASP A 49 -12.24 31.49 -20.81
C ASP A 49 -11.11 32.38 -21.35
N GLU A 50 -10.86 33.53 -20.71
CA GLU A 50 -9.84 34.51 -21.11
C GLU A 50 -9.13 35.07 -19.86
N LEU A 51 -8.37 34.20 -19.19
CA LEU A 51 -7.60 34.53 -18.00
C LEU A 51 -6.33 35.31 -18.33
N HIS A 52 -6.21 36.51 -17.78
CA HIS A 52 -5.04 37.38 -17.87
C HIS A 52 -4.17 37.22 -16.62
N LEU A 53 -3.28 36.24 -16.63
CA LEU A 53 -2.31 36.03 -15.54
C LEU A 53 -1.04 36.89 -15.71
N ASP A 54 -0.76 37.34 -16.93
CA ASP A 54 0.39 38.19 -17.23
C ASP A 54 0.20 39.59 -16.62
N GLY A 55 1.21 40.05 -15.88
CA GLY A 55 1.18 41.34 -15.18
C GLY A 55 0.77 41.26 -13.70
N HIS A 56 0.33 40.10 -13.22
CA HIS A 56 0.07 39.85 -11.80
C HIS A 56 1.23 39.09 -11.13
N SER A 57 1.41 39.29 -9.83
CA SER A 57 2.39 38.52 -9.05
C SER A 57 1.94 37.08 -8.82
N GLU A 58 2.87 36.17 -8.52
CA GLU A 58 2.53 34.77 -8.21
C GLU A 58 1.63 34.66 -6.99
N GLU A 59 1.86 35.50 -5.99
CA GLU A 59 1.07 35.55 -4.75
C GLU A 59 -0.36 36.00 -5.04
N ALA A 60 -0.53 37.00 -5.90
CA ALA A 60 -1.86 37.46 -6.33
C ALA A 60 -2.61 36.37 -7.10
N CYS A 61 -1.92 35.66 -8.00
CA CYS A 61 -2.48 34.52 -8.74
C CYS A 61 -2.86 33.37 -7.79
N ALA A 62 -2.02 33.07 -6.80
CA ALA A 62 -2.25 32.00 -5.84
C ALA A 62 -3.42 32.34 -4.88
N SER A 63 -3.50 33.59 -4.44
CA SER A 63 -4.61 34.12 -3.63
C SER A 63 -5.93 34.04 -4.40
N LEU A 64 -5.95 34.44 -5.68
CA LEU A 64 -7.12 34.31 -6.54
C LEU A 64 -7.53 32.84 -6.67
N LEU A 65 -6.59 31.97 -7.01
CA LEU A 65 -6.84 30.54 -7.23
C LEU A 65 -7.40 29.87 -5.98
N GLN A 66 -6.84 30.16 -4.80
CA GLN A 66 -7.31 29.61 -3.54
C GLN A 66 -8.69 30.17 -3.16
N SER A 67 -8.91 31.47 -3.33
CA SER A 67 -10.22 32.09 -3.04
C SER A 67 -11.31 31.55 -3.96
N TRP A 68 -11.02 31.47 -5.25
CA TRP A 68 -11.96 31.07 -6.28
C TRP A 68 -12.19 29.57 -6.31
N LEU A 69 -11.15 28.79 -6.54
CA LEU A 69 -11.31 27.36 -6.81
C LEU A 69 -11.26 26.51 -5.55
N PHE A 70 -10.49 26.89 -4.51
CA PHE A 70 -10.54 26.13 -3.27
C PHE A 70 -11.80 26.46 -2.48
N PHE A 71 -11.93 27.72 -2.04
CA PHE A 71 -13.05 28.13 -1.19
C PHE A 71 -14.36 28.35 -1.94
N GLY A 72 -14.32 28.82 -3.19
CA GLY A 72 -15.52 28.97 -4.01
C GLY A 72 -16.17 27.62 -4.32
N ILE A 73 -15.40 26.61 -4.75
CA ILE A 73 -15.96 25.26 -4.97
C ILE A 73 -16.56 24.69 -3.68
N LEU A 74 -15.86 24.83 -2.54
CA LEU A 74 -16.40 24.38 -1.25
C LEU A 74 -17.72 25.09 -0.91
N THR A 75 -17.78 26.40 -1.14
CA THR A 75 -18.96 27.21 -0.85
C THR A 75 -20.15 26.81 -1.72
N GLU A 76 -19.95 26.67 -3.02
CA GLU A 76 -20.96 26.21 -3.97
C GLU A 76 -21.40 24.77 -3.68
N PHE A 77 -20.46 23.89 -3.33
CA PHE A 77 -20.74 22.49 -3.03
C PHE A 77 -21.64 22.33 -1.79
N VAL A 78 -21.34 23.08 -0.73
CA VAL A 78 -22.12 23.07 0.51
C VAL A 78 -23.43 23.86 0.35
N GLY A 79 -23.47 24.82 -0.58
CA GLY A 79 -24.64 25.68 -0.83
C GLY A 79 -24.85 26.77 0.22
N LYS A 80 -23.82 27.09 1.02
CA LYS A 80 -23.85 28.16 2.03
C LYS A 80 -22.47 28.79 2.16
N LYS A 81 -22.43 30.07 2.56
CA LYS A 81 -21.17 30.81 2.78
C LYS A 81 -20.26 30.05 3.76
N VAL A 82 -19.06 29.71 3.29
CA VAL A 82 -18.00 29.10 4.10
C VAL A 82 -17.21 30.21 4.79
N LYS A 83 -16.93 30.05 6.07
CA LYS A 83 -15.96 30.90 6.79
C LYS A 83 -14.58 30.34 6.52
N THR A 84 -13.74 31.08 5.82
CA THR A 84 -12.42 30.60 5.38
C THR A 84 -11.48 30.39 6.57
N GLU A 85 -11.71 31.12 7.67
CA GLU A 85 -10.95 31.01 8.93
C GLU A 85 -11.10 29.64 9.58
N ASP A 86 -12.26 28.97 9.40
CA ASP A 86 -12.53 27.62 9.92
C ASP A 86 -11.63 26.55 9.28
N PHE A 87 -10.94 26.89 8.19
CA PHE A 87 -10.04 26.03 7.42
C PHE A 87 -8.57 26.42 7.59
N SER A 88 -8.22 27.18 8.62
CA SER A 88 -6.86 27.65 8.84
C SER A 88 -6.32 27.28 10.22
N THR A 89 -5.00 27.08 10.33
CA THR A 89 -4.29 26.88 11.59
C THR A 89 -2.87 27.43 11.48
N ALA A 90 -2.25 27.81 12.59
CA ALA A 90 -0.82 28.09 12.60
C ALA A 90 -0.02 26.77 12.59
N ASN A 91 1.03 26.70 11.77
CA ASN A 91 2.02 25.61 11.82
C ASN A 91 3.05 25.86 12.94
N SER A 92 4.06 24.99 13.05
CA SER A 92 5.12 25.12 14.06
C SER A 92 6.00 26.35 13.88
N GLU A 93 6.06 26.90 12.67
CA GLU A 93 6.85 28.08 12.31
C GLU A 93 6.04 29.38 12.47
N GLY A 94 4.76 29.28 12.86
CA GLY A 94 3.85 30.41 13.05
C GLY A 94 3.16 30.87 11.77
N GLU A 95 3.36 30.18 10.65
CA GLU A 95 2.69 30.47 9.38
C GLU A 95 1.25 29.93 9.39
N VAL A 96 0.34 30.65 8.74
CA VAL A 96 -1.06 30.23 8.63
C VAL A 96 -1.22 29.28 7.44
N VAL A 97 -1.66 28.06 7.69
CA VAL A 97 -1.81 26.98 6.70
C VAL A 97 -3.24 26.43 6.67
N ILE A 98 -3.63 25.83 5.56
CA ILE A 98 -4.94 25.19 5.37
C ILE A 98 -5.04 23.93 6.26
N ASN A 99 -6.13 23.82 7.02
CA ASN A 99 -6.48 22.66 7.82
C ASN A 99 -7.92 22.22 7.57
N CYS A 100 -8.09 21.16 6.79
CA CYS A 100 -9.38 20.55 6.50
C CYS A 100 -9.82 19.47 7.51
N THR A 101 -9.03 19.25 8.56
CA THR A 101 -9.28 18.20 9.57
C THR A 101 -9.82 18.74 10.89
N GLY A 102 -10.00 20.07 10.99
CA GLY A 102 -10.58 20.73 12.16
C GLY A 102 -12.07 20.38 12.37
N PRO A 103 -12.60 20.53 13.61
CA PRO A 103 -13.99 20.19 13.92
C PRO A 103 -15.02 20.93 13.06
N HIS A 104 -14.78 22.22 12.80
CA HIS A 104 -15.68 23.05 11.97
C HIS A 104 -15.70 22.61 10.50
N ALA A 105 -14.51 22.37 9.92
CA ALA A 105 -14.38 21.84 8.57
C ALA A 105 -15.07 20.47 8.40
N MET A 106 -14.90 19.57 9.38
CA MET A 106 -15.52 18.25 9.38
C MET A 106 -17.05 18.33 9.53
N ALA A 107 -17.55 19.10 10.50
CA ALA A 107 -18.99 19.29 10.72
C ALA A 107 -19.68 19.90 9.49
N MET A 108 -19.00 20.82 8.79
CA MET A 108 -19.53 21.42 7.56
C MET A 108 -19.69 20.38 6.44
N MET A 109 -18.71 19.51 6.26
CA MET A 109 -18.76 18.42 5.28
C MET A 109 -19.83 17.39 5.64
N GLU A 110 -19.96 17.06 6.93
CA GLU A 110 -20.97 16.15 7.43
C GLU A 110 -22.39 16.72 7.27
N ALA A 111 -22.59 18.02 7.45
CA ALA A 111 -23.91 18.65 7.34
C ALA A 111 -24.53 18.61 5.93
N ARG A 112 -23.74 18.39 4.87
CA ARG A 112 -24.26 18.29 3.49
C ARG A 112 -24.74 16.87 3.13
N LEU A 113 -24.19 15.84 3.78
CA LEU A 113 -24.52 14.44 3.55
C LEU A 113 -25.97 14.03 3.95
N PRO A 114 -26.56 14.52 5.06
CA PRO A 114 -27.91 14.13 5.48
C PRO A 114 -29.05 14.94 4.84
N MET A 115 -28.78 15.98 4.03
CA MET A 115 -29.87 16.66 3.28
C MET A 115 -30.55 15.75 2.23
N GLU A 116 -30.04 14.54 2.02
CA GLU A 116 -30.48 13.60 0.97
C GLU A 116 -31.56 12.59 1.40
N ASP A 117 -31.82 12.43 2.69
CA ASP A 117 -32.88 11.55 3.20
C ASP A 117 -34.22 12.30 3.16
N GLY A 118 -34.74 12.53 1.96
CA GLY A 118 -36.07 13.12 1.75
C GLY A 118 -36.27 13.95 0.49
N LEU A 119 -35.19 14.27 -0.25
CA LEU A 119 -35.32 15.01 -1.51
C LEU A 119 -35.83 14.11 -2.65
N PRO A 120 -36.70 14.63 -3.55
CA PRO A 120 -37.11 13.91 -4.75
C PRO A 120 -35.92 13.52 -5.63
N GLU A 121 -35.99 12.32 -6.20
CA GLU A 121 -34.90 11.73 -7.01
C GLU A 121 -34.41 12.66 -8.14
N ALA A 122 -35.35 13.29 -8.86
CA ALA A 122 -35.04 14.23 -9.93
C ALA A 122 -34.27 15.48 -9.45
N LEU A 123 -34.57 15.96 -8.24
CA LEU A 123 -33.93 17.14 -7.67
C LEU A 123 -32.50 16.81 -7.24
N THR A 124 -32.30 15.65 -6.61
CA THR A 124 -30.98 15.16 -6.22
C THR A 124 -30.12 14.88 -7.46
N PHE A 125 -30.71 14.36 -8.55
CA PHE A 125 -30.02 14.20 -9.83
C PHE A 125 -29.56 15.54 -10.43
N SER A 126 -30.46 16.53 -10.50
CA SER A 126 -30.14 17.87 -11.00
C SER A 126 -29.07 18.57 -10.16
N MET A 127 -29.05 18.33 -8.84
CA MET A 127 -28.01 18.84 -7.96
C MET A 127 -26.65 18.21 -8.28
N CYS A 128 -26.56 16.89 -8.41
CA CYS A 128 -25.32 16.19 -8.78
C CYS A 128 -24.79 16.67 -10.15
N ASP A 129 -25.67 16.89 -11.12
CA ASP A 129 -25.34 17.45 -12.43
C ASP A 129 -24.66 18.82 -12.31
N LYS A 130 -25.31 19.77 -11.63
CA LYS A 130 -24.76 21.12 -11.39
C LYS A 130 -23.40 21.08 -10.70
N LEU A 131 -23.23 20.21 -9.71
CA LEU A 131 -21.95 20.05 -9.01
C LEU A 131 -20.86 19.50 -9.93
N LEU A 132 -21.19 18.57 -10.83
CA LEU A 132 -20.21 18.05 -11.79
C LEU A 132 -19.81 19.09 -12.84
N GLU A 133 -20.75 19.91 -13.33
CA GLU A 133 -20.43 21.02 -14.25
C GLU A 133 -19.57 22.09 -13.57
N LEU A 134 -19.85 22.43 -12.31
CA LEU A 134 -18.98 23.29 -11.49
C LEU A 134 -17.54 22.74 -11.42
N LEU A 135 -17.40 21.45 -11.11
CA LEU A 135 -16.08 20.80 -11.00
C LEU A 135 -15.34 20.76 -12.35
N LYS A 136 -16.05 20.62 -13.47
CA LYS A 136 -15.46 20.69 -14.81
C LYS A 136 -14.99 22.11 -15.15
N SER A 137 -15.82 23.13 -14.88
CA SER A 137 -15.45 24.54 -15.09
C SER A 137 -14.20 24.88 -14.29
N ALA A 138 -14.19 24.52 -13.00
CA ALA A 138 -13.04 24.70 -12.14
C ALA A 138 -11.77 23.97 -12.64
N ALA A 139 -11.91 22.74 -13.13
CA ALA A 139 -10.78 21.99 -13.69
C ALA A 139 -10.20 22.64 -14.96
N ALA A 140 -11.05 23.24 -15.81
CA ALA A 140 -10.61 23.96 -17.00
C ALA A 140 -9.82 25.23 -16.63
N ILE A 141 -10.30 25.99 -15.64
CA ILE A 141 -9.58 27.16 -15.11
C ILE A 141 -8.23 26.72 -14.54
N LEU A 142 -8.21 25.65 -13.74
CA LEU A 142 -7.00 25.14 -13.09
C LEU A 142 -5.94 24.64 -14.09
N ASP A 143 -6.33 24.16 -15.27
CA ASP A 143 -5.39 23.71 -16.30
C ASP A 143 -4.54 24.85 -16.86
N VAL A 144 -5.08 26.07 -16.92
CA VAL A 144 -4.33 27.30 -17.28
C VAL A 144 -3.19 27.55 -16.27
N TYR A 145 -3.45 27.34 -14.98
CA TYR A 145 -2.44 27.50 -13.93
C TYR A 145 -1.42 26.38 -13.93
N GLU A 146 -1.85 25.13 -14.11
CA GLU A 146 -0.98 23.96 -14.08
C GLU A 146 0.01 23.94 -15.27
N THR A 147 -0.41 24.42 -16.43
CA THR A 147 0.40 24.41 -17.66
C THR A 147 1.35 25.61 -17.77
N ARG A 148 1.16 26.63 -16.94
CA ARG A 148 2.01 27.82 -16.90
C ARG A 148 3.35 27.55 -16.22
N ALA A 149 4.41 28.18 -16.73
CA ALA A 149 5.72 28.18 -16.09
C ALA A 149 5.76 29.24 -14.98
N TRP A 150 5.81 28.78 -13.73
CA TRP A 150 5.98 29.64 -12.55
C TRP A 150 7.46 29.80 -12.21
N SER A 151 7.88 31.01 -11.86
CA SER A 151 9.26 31.35 -11.51
C SER A 151 9.76 30.59 -10.28
N GLY A 152 8.91 30.38 -9.27
CA GLY A 152 9.23 29.54 -8.12
C GLY A 152 9.14 28.02 -8.40
N GLY A 153 8.74 27.64 -9.61
CA GLY A 153 8.61 26.24 -10.04
C GLY A 153 7.71 25.42 -9.12
N TYR A 154 8.14 24.21 -8.75
CA TYR A 154 7.38 23.36 -7.83
C TYR A 154 7.47 23.80 -6.35
N LYS A 155 8.39 24.71 -6.01
CA LYS A 155 8.60 25.15 -4.62
C LYS A 155 7.71 26.33 -4.23
N SER A 156 7.07 26.98 -5.21
CA SER A 156 6.21 28.13 -4.98
C SER A 156 4.94 27.75 -4.22
N ASP A 157 4.38 28.74 -3.54
CA ASP A 157 3.08 28.60 -2.88
C ASP A 157 1.95 28.34 -3.88
N ILE A 158 2.04 28.91 -5.08
CA ILE A 158 1.07 28.64 -6.14
C ILE A 158 1.07 27.16 -6.55
N ALA A 159 2.21 26.48 -6.61
CA ALA A 159 2.25 25.04 -6.90
C ALA A 159 1.55 24.21 -5.82
N ARG A 160 1.69 24.59 -4.55
CA ARG A 160 1.00 23.96 -3.41
C ARG A 160 -0.51 24.21 -3.49
N VAL A 161 -0.94 25.42 -3.83
CA VAL A 161 -2.35 25.76 -4.02
C VAL A 161 -2.94 25.00 -5.22
N ILE A 162 -2.26 24.96 -6.37
CA ILE A 162 -2.72 24.21 -7.55
C ILE A 162 -2.96 22.75 -7.18
N LEU A 163 -1.97 22.10 -6.56
CA LEU A 163 -2.10 20.71 -6.11
C LEU A 163 -3.27 20.53 -5.13
N SER A 164 -3.47 21.47 -4.21
CA SER A 164 -4.59 21.42 -3.28
C SER A 164 -5.95 21.44 -4.01
N VAL A 165 -6.13 22.36 -4.95
CA VAL A 165 -7.38 22.46 -5.72
C VAL A 165 -7.61 21.19 -6.55
N LYS A 166 -6.56 20.60 -7.14
CA LYS A 166 -6.67 19.32 -7.86
C LYS A 166 -7.17 18.19 -6.97
N VAL A 167 -6.58 18.04 -5.78
CA VAL A 167 -7.01 17.04 -4.78
C VAL A 167 -8.45 17.29 -4.35
N LEU A 168 -8.84 18.56 -4.14
CA LEU A 168 -10.21 18.93 -3.79
C LEU A 168 -11.22 18.52 -4.88
N ILE A 169 -10.96 18.91 -6.14
CA ILE A 169 -11.83 18.59 -7.28
C ILE A 169 -12.04 17.07 -7.39
N ARG A 170 -10.95 16.29 -7.31
CA ARG A 170 -11.02 14.84 -7.38
C ARG A 170 -11.79 14.25 -6.20
N THR A 171 -11.57 14.75 -4.99
CA THR A 171 -12.26 14.26 -3.78
C THR A 171 -13.76 14.54 -3.84
N LEU A 172 -14.16 15.73 -4.28
CA LEU A 172 -15.57 16.08 -4.43
C LEU A 172 -16.24 15.29 -5.56
N LYS A 173 -15.54 15.04 -6.67
CA LYS A 173 -16.04 14.15 -7.73
C LYS A 173 -16.31 12.75 -7.21
N GLU A 174 -15.37 12.15 -6.48
CA GLU A 174 -15.55 10.82 -5.89
C GLU A 174 -16.75 10.77 -4.92
N LEU A 175 -16.98 11.86 -4.19
CA LEU A 175 -18.16 12.01 -3.34
C LEU A 175 -19.46 12.01 -4.16
N VAL A 176 -19.52 12.79 -5.24
CA VAL A 176 -20.68 12.83 -6.15
C VAL A 176 -20.92 11.47 -6.82
N GLU A 177 -19.86 10.81 -7.30
CA GLU A 177 -19.96 9.46 -7.89
C GLU A 177 -20.51 8.44 -6.89
N ARG A 178 -20.11 8.55 -5.63
CA ARG A 178 -20.62 7.69 -4.56
C ARG A 178 -22.10 7.93 -4.32
N MET A 179 -22.54 9.19 -4.27
CA MET A 179 -23.96 9.57 -4.10
C MET A 179 -24.82 8.98 -5.23
N ILE A 180 -24.37 9.14 -6.48
CA ILE A 180 -25.03 8.56 -7.67
C ILE A 180 -25.09 7.03 -7.58
N SER A 181 -24.01 6.39 -7.13
CA SER A 181 -23.93 4.93 -7.05
C SER A 181 -24.84 4.36 -5.96
N THR A 182 -24.90 5.00 -4.79
CA THR A 182 -25.76 4.56 -3.67
C THR A 182 -27.25 4.62 -3.98
N LYS A 183 -27.68 5.58 -4.81
CA LYS A 183 -29.08 5.71 -5.24
C LYS A 183 -29.44 4.77 -6.40
N GLY A 184 -28.49 3.99 -6.93
CA GLY A 184 -28.76 3.03 -8.01
C GLY A 184 -28.93 3.64 -9.40
N TRP A 185 -28.74 4.95 -9.57
CA TRP A 185 -28.87 5.69 -10.84
C TRP A 185 -27.91 5.24 -11.95
N GLY A 186 -26.97 4.36 -11.63
CA GLY A 186 -26.13 3.67 -12.60
C GLY A 186 -26.85 2.58 -13.41
N LYS A 187 -28.12 2.26 -13.11
CA LYS A 187 -28.90 1.20 -13.75
C LYS A 187 -30.33 1.69 -14.02
N SER A 188 -30.66 2.01 -15.26
CA SER A 188 -32.04 2.22 -15.70
C SER A 188 -32.70 0.88 -16.07
N ASP A 189 -34.03 0.87 -16.20
CA ASP A 189 -34.75 -0.18 -16.92
C ASP A 189 -34.16 -0.32 -18.33
N GLY A 190 -33.62 -1.50 -18.63
CA GLY A 190 -32.87 -1.77 -19.87
C GLY A 190 -31.36 -1.49 -19.80
N GLY A 191 -30.81 -1.12 -18.64
CA GLY A 191 -29.37 -1.10 -18.38
C GLY A 191 -28.55 0.00 -19.05
N ARG A 192 -29.16 1.07 -19.58
CA ARG A 192 -28.46 2.19 -20.24
C ARG A 192 -28.30 3.41 -19.34
N LEU A 193 -27.07 3.85 -19.13
CA LEU A 193 -26.74 5.13 -18.49
C LEU A 193 -27.32 6.29 -19.31
N SER A 194 -27.77 7.36 -18.66
CA SER A 194 -28.09 8.60 -19.38
C SER A 194 -26.85 9.14 -20.11
N PRO A 195 -26.98 9.81 -21.27
CA PRO A 195 -25.84 10.38 -22.01
C PRO A 195 -24.95 11.28 -21.14
N LEU A 196 -25.58 12.03 -20.21
CA LEU A 196 -24.90 12.85 -19.23
C LEU A 196 -24.08 12.02 -18.23
N LEU A 197 -24.66 10.98 -17.61
CA LEU A 197 -23.90 10.06 -16.74
C LEU A 197 -22.75 9.39 -17.46
N LYS A 198 -22.93 9.08 -18.74
CA LYS A 198 -21.89 8.48 -19.58
C LYS A 198 -20.74 9.47 -19.78
N ALA A 199 -21.02 10.70 -20.20
CA ALA A 199 -20.03 11.75 -20.35
C ALA A 199 -19.30 12.06 -19.01
N TRP A 200 -20.00 12.00 -17.88
CA TRP A 200 -19.39 12.20 -16.56
C TRP A 200 -18.49 11.06 -16.11
N LYS A 201 -18.87 9.81 -16.40
CA LYS A 201 -18.01 8.65 -16.15
C LYS A 201 -16.77 8.66 -17.00
N GLU A 202 -16.87 9.17 -18.23
CA GLU A 202 -15.75 9.31 -19.16
C GLU A 202 -14.85 10.49 -18.79
N TRP A 203 -15.40 11.56 -18.19
CA TRP A 203 -14.60 12.66 -17.67
C TRP A 203 -13.81 12.24 -16.42
N ASN A 204 -12.48 12.32 -16.53
CA ASN A 204 -11.57 12.09 -15.42
C ASN A 204 -10.76 13.38 -15.16
N PRO A 205 -10.91 14.04 -13.99
CA PRO A 205 -10.08 15.19 -13.64
C PRO A 205 -8.61 14.79 -13.47
N ASP A 206 -8.37 13.52 -13.15
CA ASP A 206 -7.05 12.91 -13.12
C ASP A 206 -6.75 12.34 -14.51
N THR A 207 -6.63 13.15 -15.56
CA THR A 207 -6.04 12.67 -16.84
C THR A 207 -4.62 12.19 -16.55
N LEU A 208 -4.56 10.93 -16.13
CA LEU A 208 -3.40 10.27 -15.60
C LEU A 208 -2.54 9.81 -16.79
N PRO A 209 -1.22 10.00 -16.70
CA PRO A 209 -0.52 10.68 -15.61
C PRO A 209 -0.59 12.19 -15.81
N LEU A 210 -0.80 12.91 -14.71
CA LEU A 210 -0.32 14.29 -14.60
C LEU A 210 1.01 14.37 -15.35
N LYS A 211 1.10 15.25 -16.35
CA LYS A 211 2.27 15.32 -17.22
C LYS A 211 3.53 15.38 -16.32
N PRO A 212 4.57 14.56 -16.55
CA PRO A 212 5.76 14.55 -15.69
C PRO A 212 6.39 15.94 -15.50
N SER A 213 6.20 16.83 -16.47
CA SER A 213 6.63 18.23 -16.44
C SER A 213 5.74 19.18 -15.62
N SER A 214 4.58 18.74 -15.15
CA SER A 214 3.65 19.60 -14.41
C SER A 214 4.17 19.96 -13.01
N VAL A 215 3.86 21.17 -12.55
CA VAL A 215 4.33 21.66 -11.24
C VAL A 215 3.82 20.82 -10.08
N SER A 216 2.57 20.35 -10.14
CA SER A 216 1.97 19.48 -9.13
C SER A 216 2.70 18.13 -9.02
N MET A 217 3.12 17.54 -10.15
CA MET A 217 3.87 16.28 -10.13
C MET A 217 5.28 16.45 -9.61
N GLN A 218 5.97 17.48 -10.05
CA GLN A 218 7.30 17.78 -9.53
C GLN A 218 7.24 17.97 -8.01
N LEU A 219 6.21 18.65 -7.51
CA LEU A 219 6.00 18.82 -6.07
C LEU A 219 5.80 17.48 -5.35
N ILE A 220 4.87 16.63 -5.82
CA ILE A 220 4.62 15.31 -5.24
C ILE A 220 5.87 14.42 -5.28
N GLU A 221 6.53 14.32 -6.44
CA GLU A 221 7.69 13.44 -6.60
C GLU A 221 8.85 13.86 -5.69
N ASN A 222 9.12 15.17 -5.60
CA ASN A 222 10.16 15.67 -4.71
C ASN A 222 9.80 15.46 -3.24
N GLN A 223 8.53 15.65 -2.87
CA GLN A 223 8.05 15.38 -1.52
C GLN A 223 8.20 13.89 -1.16
N MET A 224 7.79 12.98 -2.04
CA MET A 224 7.95 11.54 -1.84
C MET A 224 9.42 11.14 -1.74
N LYS A 225 10.30 11.67 -2.60
CA LYS A 225 11.75 11.43 -2.51
C LYS A 225 12.32 11.91 -1.17
N ALA A 226 11.92 13.10 -0.71
CA ALA A 226 12.33 13.65 0.58
C ALA A 226 11.86 12.78 1.76
N ASN A 227 10.68 12.17 1.64
CA ASN A 227 10.10 11.25 2.61
C ASN A 227 10.60 9.80 2.47
N GLY A 228 11.65 9.55 1.67
CA GLY A 228 12.34 8.26 1.62
C GLY A 228 11.67 7.21 0.73
N TRP A 229 10.77 7.61 -0.18
CA TRP A 229 10.20 6.71 -1.18
C TRP A 229 11.19 6.42 -2.33
N CYS A 230 11.19 5.17 -2.80
CA CYS A 230 11.97 4.76 -3.97
C CYS A 230 11.41 5.39 -5.26
N GLN A 231 12.27 5.83 -6.19
CA GLN A 231 11.86 6.44 -7.46
C GLN A 231 10.90 5.54 -8.27
N TRP A 232 11.19 4.24 -8.33
CA TRP A 232 10.30 3.27 -8.96
C TRP A 232 8.92 3.23 -8.27
N GLN A 233 8.89 3.23 -6.93
CA GLN A 233 7.64 3.19 -6.16
C GLN A 233 6.79 4.43 -6.44
N ILE A 234 7.41 5.61 -6.51
CA ILE A 234 6.74 6.87 -6.84
C ILE A 234 6.04 6.72 -8.19
N GLN A 235 6.73 6.22 -9.22
CA GLN A 235 6.14 6.03 -10.54
C GLN A 235 4.99 5.02 -10.53
N GLN A 236 5.12 3.91 -9.79
CA GLN A 236 4.02 2.95 -9.68
C GLN A 236 2.82 3.53 -8.95
N ILE A 237 3.05 4.28 -7.88
CA ILE A 237 2.00 4.90 -7.08
C ILE A 237 1.25 5.95 -7.91
N CYS A 238 1.99 6.88 -8.51
CA CYS A 238 1.43 7.93 -9.33
C CYS A 238 0.63 7.36 -10.50
N LYS A 239 1.11 6.29 -11.17
CA LYS A 239 0.37 5.65 -12.28
C LYS A 239 -0.87 4.85 -11.84
N SER A 240 -0.88 4.35 -10.61
CA SER A 240 -1.86 3.35 -10.18
C SER A 240 -2.97 3.89 -9.30
N TYR A 241 -2.78 5.04 -8.64
CA TYR A 241 -3.71 5.53 -7.63
C TYR A 241 -4.23 6.93 -7.96
N SER A 242 -5.41 7.26 -7.43
CA SER A 242 -6.00 8.59 -7.58
C SER A 242 -5.16 9.64 -6.87
N LEU A 243 -5.24 10.89 -7.33
CA LEU A 243 -4.44 11.97 -6.78
C LEU A 243 -4.61 12.17 -5.25
N PRO A 244 -5.80 12.07 -4.63
CA PRO A 244 -5.93 12.12 -3.18
C PRO A 244 -5.16 11.01 -2.45
N THR A 245 -5.09 9.81 -3.04
CA THR A 245 -4.31 8.70 -2.48
C THR A 245 -2.81 8.99 -2.59
N VAL A 246 -2.37 9.49 -3.76
CA VAL A 246 -0.98 9.87 -3.99
C VAL A 246 -0.57 10.98 -3.02
N TYR A 247 -1.41 12.01 -2.84
CA TYR A 247 -1.21 13.11 -1.90
C TYR A 247 -1.08 12.61 -0.45
N TYR A 248 -1.90 11.65 -0.05
CA TYR A 248 -1.79 11.02 1.27
C TYR A 248 -0.44 10.30 1.45
N LEU A 249 -0.09 9.45 0.47
CA LEU A 249 1.16 8.67 0.52
C LEU A 249 2.40 9.57 0.48
N ALA A 250 2.33 10.69 -0.22
CA ALA A 250 3.40 11.68 -0.29
C ALA A 250 3.79 12.25 1.08
N GLN A 251 2.86 12.27 2.03
CA GLN A 251 3.08 12.77 3.39
C GLN A 251 3.64 11.71 4.36
N ILE A 252 3.67 10.43 3.97
CA ILE A 252 4.19 9.36 4.85
C ILE A 252 5.72 9.38 4.82
N ASP A 253 6.34 9.70 5.96
CA ASP A 253 7.79 9.57 6.16
C ASP A 253 8.18 8.09 6.29
N ARG A 254 8.96 7.60 5.32
CA ARG A 254 9.51 6.25 5.26
C ARG A 254 11.03 6.21 5.50
N ARG A 255 11.66 7.33 5.88
CA ARG A 255 13.13 7.41 6.04
C ARG A 255 13.65 6.45 7.11
N ARG A 256 12.87 6.17 8.16
CA ARG A 256 13.28 5.25 9.23
C ARG A 256 13.32 3.81 8.73
N GLU A 257 12.34 3.42 7.92
CA GLU A 257 12.20 2.10 7.33
C GLU A 257 13.23 1.86 6.22
N THR A 258 13.49 2.87 5.39
CA THR A 258 14.37 2.74 4.20
C THR A 258 15.83 3.10 4.45
N LYS A 259 16.20 3.59 5.65
CA LYS A 259 17.59 4.01 5.99
C LYS A 259 18.67 2.99 5.64
N GLU A 260 18.35 1.70 5.77
CA GLU A 260 19.30 0.60 5.59
C GLU A 260 19.26 -0.01 4.18
N ARG A 261 18.37 0.49 3.31
CA ARG A 261 18.22 0.06 1.92
C ARG A 261 18.78 1.13 0.99
N ASN A 262 19.67 0.74 0.09
CA ASN A 262 20.26 1.68 -0.85
C ASN A 262 19.40 1.79 -2.13
N HIS A 263 18.56 2.81 -2.18
CA HIS A 263 17.74 3.10 -3.36
C HIS A 263 18.44 3.96 -4.43
N LYS A 264 19.73 4.34 -4.25
CA LYS A 264 20.45 5.23 -5.19
C LYS A 264 20.60 4.66 -6.60
N LYS A 265 20.55 3.33 -6.75
CA LYS A 265 20.64 2.63 -8.04
C LYS A 265 19.28 2.33 -8.67
N CYS A 266 18.18 2.62 -7.97
CA CYS A 266 16.84 2.41 -8.50
C CYS A 266 16.53 3.44 -9.60
N THR A 267 15.73 3.02 -10.59
CA THR A 267 15.30 3.87 -11.69
C THR A 267 13.77 4.03 -11.67
N GLU A 268 13.21 4.72 -12.65
CA GLU A 268 11.75 4.84 -12.81
C GLU A 268 11.08 3.54 -13.23
N THR A 269 11.85 2.61 -13.79
CA THR A 269 11.36 1.35 -14.35
C THR A 269 11.71 0.14 -13.50
N GLU A 270 12.68 0.26 -12.59
CA GLU A 270 13.16 -0.86 -11.77
C GLU A 270 13.61 -0.45 -10.37
N CYS A 271 13.23 -1.25 -9.37
CA CYS A 271 13.73 -1.15 -8.00
C CYS A 271 14.71 -2.29 -7.71
N VAL A 272 16.01 -1.98 -7.63
CA VAL A 272 17.09 -2.95 -7.38
C VAL A 272 17.55 -3.00 -5.91
N ALA A 273 16.88 -2.25 -5.02
CA ALA A 273 17.28 -2.15 -3.61
C ALA A 273 17.07 -3.45 -2.81
N ASP A 274 16.18 -4.31 -3.30
CA ASP A 274 15.85 -5.59 -2.70
C ASP A 274 16.52 -6.77 -3.42
N ASP A 275 17.34 -6.50 -4.45
CA ASP A 275 18.10 -7.53 -5.14
C ASP A 275 19.17 -8.10 -4.22
N VAL A 276 19.14 -9.42 -4.07
CA VAL A 276 20.12 -10.14 -3.27
C VAL A 276 21.41 -10.29 -4.09
N ASP A 277 22.50 -9.72 -3.60
CA ASP A 277 23.83 -10.05 -4.12
C ASP A 277 24.23 -11.46 -3.67
N TRP A 278 23.98 -12.42 -4.55
CA TRP A 278 24.24 -13.84 -4.29
C TRP A 278 25.73 -14.17 -4.11
N SER A 279 26.64 -13.32 -4.58
CA SER A 279 28.08 -13.58 -4.49
C SER A 279 28.58 -13.47 -3.05
N GLY A 280 28.12 -12.44 -2.32
CA GLY A 280 28.50 -12.16 -0.94
C GLY A 280 27.40 -12.38 0.10
N TYR A 281 26.26 -12.97 -0.27
CA TYR A 281 25.13 -13.14 0.65
C TYR A 281 25.49 -14.01 1.86
N GLN A 282 25.24 -13.48 3.06
CA GLN A 282 25.36 -14.17 4.34
C GLN A 282 24.11 -13.90 5.20
N PRO A 283 23.68 -14.88 6.01
CA PRO A 283 22.63 -14.66 7.00
C PRO A 283 23.00 -13.51 7.94
N ARG A 284 22.04 -12.63 8.24
CA ARG A 284 22.27 -11.51 9.15
C ARG A 284 21.98 -11.91 10.58
N HIS A 285 22.85 -11.47 11.48
CA HIS A 285 22.55 -11.47 12.90
C HIS A 285 21.57 -10.36 13.25
N ARG A 286 20.84 -10.55 14.35
CA ARG A 286 19.82 -9.60 14.80
C ARG A 286 20.42 -8.34 15.43
N THR A 287 21.54 -8.48 16.12
CA THR A 287 22.25 -7.38 16.78
C THR A 287 23.58 -7.11 16.08
N PRO A 288 23.91 -5.83 15.81
CA PRO A 288 25.24 -5.48 15.30
C PRO A 288 26.35 -6.02 16.21
N GLY A 289 27.36 -6.65 15.63
CA GLY A 289 28.51 -7.23 16.36
C GLY A 289 28.29 -8.61 16.97
N CYS A 290 27.10 -9.21 16.82
CA CYS A 290 26.88 -10.60 17.23
C CYS A 290 27.53 -11.58 16.25
N ASN A 291 28.20 -12.61 16.79
CA ASN A 291 28.88 -13.68 16.05
C ASN A 291 28.45 -15.07 16.56
N CYS A 292 27.18 -15.22 16.98
CA CYS A 292 26.67 -16.49 17.50
C CYS A 292 26.73 -17.61 16.44
N ALA A 293 26.80 -18.87 16.89
CA ALA A 293 26.80 -20.01 15.97
C ALA A 293 25.50 -20.09 15.14
N GLU A 294 25.60 -20.68 13.95
CA GLU A 294 24.45 -21.09 13.15
C GLU A 294 23.95 -22.45 13.62
N ILE A 295 22.64 -22.64 13.61
CA ILE A 295 22.00 -23.92 13.95
C ILE A 295 21.16 -24.34 12.76
N GLY A 296 21.46 -25.53 12.25
CA GLY A 296 20.86 -26.10 11.05
C GLY A 296 19.74 -27.08 11.34
N THR A 297 18.87 -27.23 10.35
CA THR A 297 17.89 -28.32 10.32
C THR A 297 18.62 -29.64 10.02
N PRO A 298 18.31 -30.74 10.75
CA PRO A 298 18.90 -32.03 10.48
C PRO A 298 18.66 -32.49 9.03
N GLU A 299 19.73 -32.54 8.22
CA GLU A 299 19.63 -32.75 6.78
C GLU A 299 19.05 -34.12 6.40
N LYS A 300 19.43 -35.17 7.14
CA LYS A 300 19.00 -36.54 6.86
C LYS A 300 17.48 -36.66 6.98
N GLU A 301 16.92 -36.14 8.05
CA GLU A 301 15.50 -36.11 8.36
C GLU A 301 14.76 -35.22 7.35
N LEU A 302 15.26 -34.02 7.10
CA LEU A 302 14.71 -33.08 6.12
C LEU A 302 14.57 -33.76 4.74
N TYR A 303 15.65 -34.39 4.26
CA TYR A 303 15.68 -35.04 2.96
C TYR A 303 14.80 -36.28 2.89
N ALA A 304 14.72 -37.06 3.97
CA ALA A 304 13.83 -38.21 4.03
C ALA A 304 12.36 -37.79 3.85
N ILE A 305 11.94 -36.72 4.55
CA ILE A 305 10.57 -36.18 4.46
C ILE A 305 10.25 -35.68 3.05
N ILE A 306 11.16 -34.91 2.44
CA ILE A 306 10.94 -34.35 1.10
C ILE A 306 10.91 -35.46 0.06
N ARG A 307 11.82 -36.45 0.16
CA ARG A 307 11.89 -37.58 -0.78
C ARG A 307 10.63 -38.43 -0.74
N SER A 308 9.96 -38.55 0.40
CA SER A 308 8.65 -39.20 0.51
C SER A 308 7.48 -38.34 0.03
N GLY A 309 7.74 -37.15 -0.51
CA GLY A 309 6.71 -36.20 -0.98
C GLY A 309 6.02 -35.41 0.13
N GLY A 310 6.52 -35.49 1.37
CA GLY A 310 5.98 -34.81 2.55
C GLY A 310 6.43 -33.35 2.67
N ILE A 311 5.79 -32.62 3.58
CA ILE A 311 6.16 -31.24 3.93
C ILE A 311 6.90 -31.29 5.28
N PRO A 312 8.18 -30.90 5.36
CA PRO A 312 8.92 -30.87 6.62
C PRO A 312 8.45 -29.69 7.48
N LEU A 313 8.21 -29.94 8.76
CA LEU A 313 7.96 -28.93 9.79
C LEU A 313 9.11 -28.97 10.79
N VAL A 314 9.48 -27.81 11.32
CA VAL A 314 10.56 -27.68 12.30
C VAL A 314 10.06 -27.17 13.65
N SER A 315 10.79 -27.49 14.71
CA SER A 315 10.60 -26.94 16.06
C SER A 315 11.95 -26.67 16.69
N ILE A 316 12.04 -25.63 17.53
CA ILE A 316 13.28 -25.21 18.20
C ILE A 316 13.19 -25.59 19.68
N HIS A 317 14.09 -26.44 20.14
CA HIS A 317 14.11 -26.92 21.53
C HIS A 317 15.30 -26.34 22.29
N LYS A 318 15.09 -25.99 23.56
CA LYS A 318 16.16 -25.60 24.49
C LYS A 318 16.68 -26.85 25.19
N MET A 319 17.97 -27.12 24.99
CA MET A 319 18.67 -28.24 25.63
C MET A 319 19.10 -27.87 27.06
N ALA A 320 19.42 -28.88 27.87
CA ALA A 320 19.78 -28.72 29.29
C ALA A 320 20.96 -27.76 29.57
N LYS A 321 21.81 -27.47 28.56
CA LYS A 321 22.93 -26.51 28.64
C LYS A 321 22.62 -25.11 28.09
N GLY A 322 21.36 -24.82 27.76
CA GLY A 322 20.93 -23.56 27.14
C GLY A 322 21.11 -23.48 25.61
N ASN A 323 21.77 -24.49 25.00
CA ASN A 323 21.90 -24.57 23.54
C ASN A 323 20.54 -24.83 22.88
N LEU A 324 20.35 -24.28 21.68
CA LEU A 324 19.18 -24.57 20.86
C LEU A 324 19.46 -25.75 19.92
N GLU A 325 18.42 -26.53 19.65
CA GLU A 325 18.43 -27.59 18.64
C GLU A 325 17.18 -27.50 17.77
N ILE A 326 17.33 -27.69 16.46
CA ILE A 326 16.21 -27.77 15.53
C ILE A 326 15.87 -29.24 15.30
N GLN A 327 14.59 -29.59 15.46
CA GLN A 327 14.07 -30.92 15.10
C GLN A 327 13.13 -30.80 13.92
N ALA A 328 13.26 -31.72 12.95
CA ALA A 328 12.40 -31.80 11.76
C ALA A 328 11.45 -33.01 11.83
N GLN A 329 10.19 -32.80 11.44
CA GLN A 329 9.20 -33.88 11.35
C GLN A 329 8.25 -33.66 10.16
N PRO A 330 7.66 -34.72 9.57
CA PRO A 330 6.71 -34.57 8.48
C PRO A 330 5.38 -33.96 8.96
N LEU A 331 4.77 -33.14 8.11
CA LEU A 331 3.40 -32.67 8.28
C LEU A 331 2.43 -33.88 8.33
N LYS A 332 1.71 -33.99 9.45
CA LYS A 332 0.61 -34.94 9.68
C LYS A 332 -0.76 -34.23 9.67
N PRO A 333 -1.88 -34.92 9.41
CA PRO A 333 -3.21 -34.30 9.40
C PRO A 333 -3.60 -33.51 10.66
N ALA A 334 -3.12 -33.93 11.84
CA ALA A 334 -3.38 -33.25 13.11
C ALA A 334 -2.36 -32.15 13.45
N SER A 335 -1.38 -31.88 12.59
CA SER A 335 -0.32 -30.91 12.89
C SER A 335 -0.86 -29.50 12.84
N ARG A 336 -0.66 -28.75 13.91
CA ARG A 336 -0.90 -27.31 13.98
C ARG A 336 0.45 -26.62 13.93
N TYR A 337 0.62 -25.71 12.97
CA TYR A 337 1.91 -25.04 12.75
C TYR A 337 1.71 -23.64 12.18
N THR A 338 2.75 -22.82 12.36
CA THR A 338 2.84 -21.48 11.76
C THR A 338 3.76 -21.52 10.55
N ALA A 339 3.30 -21.06 9.39
CA ALA A 339 4.21 -20.79 8.27
C ALA A 339 4.85 -19.41 8.46
N ILE A 340 6.15 -19.28 8.19
CA ILE A 340 6.87 -18.01 8.25
C ILE A 340 7.19 -17.59 6.83
N SER A 341 6.59 -16.47 6.41
CA SER A 341 7.00 -15.75 5.22
C SER A 341 8.01 -14.68 5.61
N HIS A 342 9.15 -14.66 4.93
CA HIS A 342 10.25 -13.74 5.24
C HIS A 342 10.90 -13.24 3.95
N VAL A 343 11.61 -12.11 4.03
CA VAL A 343 12.33 -11.51 2.89
C VAL A 343 13.81 -11.90 2.93
N TRP A 344 14.32 -12.54 1.88
CA TRP A 344 15.73 -12.97 1.80
C TRP A 344 16.70 -11.79 1.85
N SER A 345 16.37 -10.67 1.20
CA SER A 345 17.21 -9.47 1.21
C SER A 345 17.34 -8.87 2.62
N ASP A 346 16.46 -9.21 3.57
CA ASP A 346 16.55 -8.82 5.00
C ASP A 346 17.56 -9.68 5.77
N GLY A 347 18.16 -10.70 5.15
CA GLY A 347 19.19 -11.55 5.75
C GLY A 347 18.67 -12.74 6.54
N LEU A 348 17.39 -13.11 6.37
CA LEU A 348 16.76 -14.29 6.98
C LEU A 348 16.82 -15.55 6.07
N GLY A 349 17.57 -15.48 4.97
CA GLY A 349 17.88 -16.60 4.09
C GLY A 349 19.27 -17.19 4.38
N ASN A 350 19.53 -18.38 3.83
CA ASN A 350 20.84 -19.00 3.79
C ASN A 350 20.98 -19.80 2.49
N LYS A 351 22.00 -19.49 1.68
CA LYS A 351 22.20 -20.14 0.37
C LYS A 351 23.03 -21.43 0.47
N CYS A 352 23.83 -21.54 1.54
CA CYS A 352 24.83 -22.58 1.73
C CYS A 352 24.23 -23.78 2.47
N THR A 353 23.50 -23.53 3.55
CA THR A 353 22.98 -24.57 4.44
C THR A 353 21.55 -24.24 4.89
N ASN A 354 20.82 -25.25 5.39
CA ASN A 354 19.49 -25.07 5.98
C ASN A 354 19.57 -24.59 7.43
N SER A 355 20.21 -23.45 7.67
CA SER A 355 20.51 -22.95 9.01
C SER A 355 20.31 -21.44 9.16
N LEU A 356 20.20 -20.99 10.40
CA LEU A 356 20.15 -19.57 10.78
C LEU A 356 21.00 -19.30 12.03
N PRO A 357 21.49 -18.05 12.21
CA PRO A 357 22.14 -17.63 13.45
C PRO A 357 21.27 -17.86 14.68
N THR A 358 21.87 -18.32 15.79
CA THR A 358 21.18 -18.60 17.06
C THR A 358 20.29 -17.43 17.52
N CYS A 359 20.79 -16.19 17.43
CA CYS A 359 20.04 -15.00 17.82
C CYS A 359 18.75 -14.76 16.99
N GLN A 360 18.71 -15.22 15.73
CA GLN A 360 17.50 -15.16 14.91
C GLN A 360 16.51 -16.24 15.34
N LEU A 361 16.98 -17.46 15.62
CA LEU A 361 16.14 -18.56 16.08
C LEU A 361 15.50 -18.29 17.45
N GLU A 362 16.27 -17.71 18.38
CA GLU A 362 15.75 -17.26 19.68
C GLU A 362 14.62 -16.24 19.50
N TRP A 363 14.83 -15.27 18.61
CA TRP A 363 13.81 -14.26 18.34
C TRP A 363 12.57 -14.84 17.66
N ILE A 364 12.73 -15.67 16.62
CA ILE A 364 11.62 -16.35 15.95
C ILE A 364 10.81 -17.16 16.96
N THR A 365 11.47 -17.85 17.88
CA THR A 365 10.81 -18.58 18.98
C THR A 365 9.97 -17.64 19.85
N GLY A 366 10.47 -16.44 20.16
CA GLY A 366 9.74 -15.40 20.87
C GLY A 366 8.50 -14.91 20.12
N CYS A 367 8.60 -14.68 18.81
CA CYS A 367 7.46 -14.32 17.96
C CYS A 367 6.40 -15.42 17.93
N LEU A 368 6.80 -16.67 17.69
CA LEU A 368 5.89 -17.82 17.64
C LEU A 368 5.17 -18.03 18.97
N SER A 369 5.89 -17.89 20.09
CA SER A 369 5.30 -17.98 21.44
C SER A 369 4.27 -16.88 21.69
N SER A 370 4.55 -15.66 21.23
CA SER A 370 3.65 -14.50 21.39
C SER A 370 2.34 -14.65 20.61
N LEU A 371 2.33 -15.44 19.53
CA LEU A 371 1.13 -15.77 18.77
C LEU A 371 0.26 -16.85 19.44
N GLY A 372 0.83 -17.68 20.33
CA GLY A 372 0.18 -18.84 20.93
C GLY A 372 -0.22 -18.70 22.41
N GLY A 373 0.16 -17.61 23.07
CA GLY A 373 -0.09 -17.40 24.50
C GLY A 373 -1.54 -17.01 24.85
N SER A 374 -1.88 -17.09 26.14
CA SER A 374 -3.22 -16.79 26.71
C SER A 374 -3.66 -15.32 26.60
N SER A 375 -2.77 -14.43 26.15
CA SER A 375 -3.04 -13.02 25.89
C SER A 375 -2.19 -12.59 24.68
N PRO A 376 -2.58 -12.96 23.45
CA PRO A 376 -1.81 -12.60 22.27
C PRO A 376 -1.75 -11.07 22.18
N LYS A 377 -0.54 -10.51 22.01
CA LYS A 377 -0.36 -9.09 21.65
C LYS A 377 -0.73 -8.91 20.18
N VAL A 378 -1.99 -9.18 19.86
CA VAL A 378 -2.55 -9.14 18.51
C VAL A 378 -3.55 -8.01 18.43
N ILE A 379 -3.38 -7.18 17.41
CA ILE A 379 -4.37 -6.15 17.04
C ILE A 379 -5.00 -6.60 15.72
N HIS A 380 -6.33 -6.56 15.68
CA HIS A 380 -7.09 -6.93 14.50
C HIS A 380 -7.38 -5.68 13.68
N TYR A 381 -7.01 -5.73 12.40
CA TYR A 381 -7.44 -4.72 11.43
C TYR A 381 -8.77 -5.12 10.82
N PHE A 382 -9.76 -4.24 10.91
CA PHE A 382 -11.06 -4.39 10.27
C PHE A 382 -11.27 -3.29 9.23
N SER A 383 -11.41 -3.69 7.97
CA SER A 383 -11.79 -2.77 6.89
C SER A 383 -13.02 -1.93 7.28
N GLY A 384 -12.90 -0.61 7.14
CA GLY A 384 -13.98 0.36 7.44
C GLY A 384 -14.11 0.79 8.91
N THR A 385 -13.54 0.07 9.88
CA THR A 385 -13.62 0.45 11.31
C THR A 385 -12.26 0.61 12.00
N GLY A 386 -11.16 0.30 11.30
CA GLY A 386 -9.80 0.50 11.80
C GLY A 386 -9.32 -0.62 12.71
N PHE A 387 -8.47 -0.29 13.67
CA PHE A 387 -7.92 -1.26 14.62
C PHE A 387 -8.87 -1.52 15.79
N ARG A 388 -9.07 -2.78 16.12
CA ARG A 388 -9.69 -3.20 17.38
C ARG A 388 -8.71 -4.06 18.17
N VAL A 389 -8.55 -3.68 19.43
CA VAL A 389 -7.93 -4.55 20.44
C VAL A 389 -9.03 -5.46 20.93
N ASP A 390 -8.79 -6.76 20.88
CA ASP A 390 -9.75 -7.72 21.40
C ASP A 390 -9.87 -7.54 22.92
N LYS A 391 -10.98 -6.98 23.40
CA LYS A 391 -11.34 -6.98 24.83
C LYS A 391 -11.98 -8.32 25.23
N ASP A 392 -12.47 -9.08 24.26
CA ASP A 392 -13.31 -10.27 24.45
C ASP A 392 -12.53 -11.59 24.33
N SER A 393 -11.22 -11.53 24.03
CA SER A 393 -10.28 -12.62 24.30
C SER A 393 -10.02 -12.85 25.81
N ILE A 394 -10.65 -12.06 26.70
CA ILE A 394 -10.88 -12.42 28.12
C ILE A 394 -12.13 -13.31 28.24
N GLY A 395 -12.38 -14.15 27.23
CA GLY A 395 -13.38 -15.20 27.23
C GLY A 395 -12.81 -16.47 27.85
N GLU A 396 -13.50 -16.94 28.89
CA GLU A 396 -13.17 -18.05 29.79
C GLU A 396 -12.27 -19.16 29.23
N THR A 397 -11.20 -19.35 29.99
CA THR A 397 -10.28 -20.47 29.96
C THR A 397 -11.05 -21.79 30.05
N LYS A 398 -11.11 -22.56 28.96
CA LYS A 398 -11.00 -24.01 29.15
C LYS A 398 -9.54 -24.28 29.51
N THR A 399 -9.30 -24.29 30.81
CA THR A 399 -8.09 -24.82 31.43
C THR A 399 -7.88 -26.24 30.91
N ILE A 400 -7.11 -26.38 29.83
CA ILE A 400 -6.37 -27.60 29.60
C ILE A 400 -5.18 -27.49 30.55
N MET A 401 -5.38 -27.91 31.80
CA MET A 401 -4.26 -28.38 32.61
C MET A 401 -3.65 -29.54 31.83
N GLY A 402 -2.53 -29.26 31.17
CA GLY A 402 -1.79 -30.22 30.38
C GLY A 402 -0.40 -29.69 30.18
N GLY A 403 0.51 -30.06 31.09
CA GLY A 403 1.93 -29.92 30.84
C GLY A 403 2.27 -30.56 29.50
N SER A 404 2.79 -29.75 28.57
CA SER A 404 3.44 -30.24 27.38
C SER A 404 4.51 -29.23 27.00
N SER A 405 5.74 -29.60 27.34
CA SER A 405 7.02 -29.06 26.94
C SER A 405 7.27 -29.05 25.42
N ASN A 406 6.26 -28.81 24.58
CA ASN A 406 6.40 -28.91 23.14
C ASN A 406 6.55 -27.54 22.50
N SER A 407 7.77 -27.29 22.05
CA SER A 407 8.15 -26.16 21.20
C SER A 407 7.23 -26.04 19.98
N PRO A 408 6.78 -24.82 19.61
CA PRO A 408 5.82 -24.64 18.53
C PRO A 408 6.38 -25.12 17.19
N LEU A 409 5.55 -25.81 16.40
CA LEU A 409 5.89 -26.22 15.05
C LEU A 409 5.75 -25.04 14.10
N PHE A 410 6.72 -24.90 13.20
CA PHE A 410 6.66 -23.92 12.13
C PHE A 410 7.31 -24.42 10.85
N TRP A 411 7.02 -23.71 9.76
CA TRP A 411 7.66 -23.90 8.46
C TRP A 411 8.31 -22.60 8.03
N MET A 412 9.54 -22.68 7.53
CA MET A 412 10.24 -21.56 6.92
C MET A 412 11.10 -22.11 5.79
N ASP A 413 11.03 -21.53 4.60
CA ASP A 413 11.75 -21.99 3.41
C ASP A 413 13.26 -22.14 3.65
N THR A 414 13.90 -21.20 4.35
CA THR A 414 15.33 -21.28 4.71
C THR A 414 15.69 -22.58 5.45
N LEU A 415 14.80 -23.08 6.31
CA LEU A 415 15.03 -24.27 7.12
C LEU A 415 14.45 -25.54 6.49
N CYS A 416 13.42 -25.41 5.65
CA CYS A 416 12.58 -26.51 5.18
C CYS A 416 12.74 -26.82 3.68
N ILE A 417 13.46 -26.00 2.91
CA ILE A 417 13.76 -26.21 1.48
C ILE A 417 15.28 -26.33 1.30
N PRO A 418 15.80 -27.43 0.72
CA PRO A 418 17.23 -27.63 0.54
C PRO A 418 17.96 -26.41 -0.04
N ALA A 419 19.02 -25.98 0.65
CA ALA A 419 19.81 -24.83 0.24
C ALA A 419 20.49 -25.09 -1.12
N LYS A 420 20.69 -24.03 -1.92
CA LYS A 420 21.11 -24.16 -3.33
C LYS A 420 22.48 -24.82 -3.45
N GLU A 421 23.43 -24.42 -2.61
CA GLU A 421 24.82 -24.90 -2.71
C GLU A 421 25.01 -26.33 -2.21
N MET A 422 23.95 -26.97 -1.68
CA MET A 422 23.98 -28.38 -1.26
C MET A 422 23.83 -29.36 -2.43
N GLY A 423 23.57 -28.89 -3.65
CA GLY A 423 23.51 -29.73 -4.85
C GLY A 423 22.32 -30.70 -4.90
N ARG A 424 21.21 -30.37 -4.23
CA ARG A 424 19.99 -31.19 -4.15
C ARG A 424 18.81 -30.58 -4.91
N ASP A 425 19.05 -30.20 -6.16
CA ASP A 425 18.07 -29.51 -7.00
C ASP A 425 16.79 -30.35 -7.24
N ASP A 426 16.92 -31.68 -7.21
CA ASP A 426 15.81 -32.64 -7.26
C ASP A 426 14.85 -32.43 -6.08
N LEU A 427 15.37 -32.47 -4.85
CA LEU A 427 14.57 -32.29 -3.63
C LEU A 427 14.09 -30.86 -3.48
N LYS A 428 14.91 -29.88 -3.86
CA LYS A 428 14.54 -28.47 -3.84
C LYS A 428 13.31 -28.21 -4.71
N THR A 429 13.27 -28.79 -5.91
CA THR A 429 12.12 -28.68 -6.82
C THR A 429 10.87 -29.30 -6.20
N ILE A 430 10.99 -30.48 -5.58
CA ILE A 430 9.86 -31.12 -4.88
C ILE A 430 9.33 -30.22 -3.75
N ALA A 431 10.21 -29.67 -2.93
CA ALA A 431 9.84 -28.83 -1.80
C ALA A 431 9.20 -27.50 -2.24
N ILE A 432 9.73 -26.83 -3.28
CA ILE A 432 9.17 -25.60 -3.84
C ILE A 432 7.75 -25.85 -4.38
N ASN A 433 7.53 -26.98 -5.06
CA ASN A 433 6.20 -27.35 -5.58
C ASN A 433 5.16 -27.59 -4.47
N LYS A 434 5.59 -27.67 -3.20
CA LYS A 434 4.71 -27.80 -2.03
C LYS A 434 4.45 -26.48 -1.29
N MET A 435 5.01 -25.35 -1.73
CA MET A 435 4.83 -24.07 -1.03
C MET A 435 3.35 -23.67 -0.87
N ALA A 436 2.57 -23.70 -1.97
CA ALA A 436 1.15 -23.34 -1.90
C ALA A 436 0.36 -24.20 -0.89
N PRO A 437 0.41 -25.55 -0.92
CA PRO A 437 -0.28 -26.36 0.08
C PRO A 437 0.29 -26.21 1.50
N THR A 438 1.56 -25.81 1.67
CA THR A 438 2.10 -25.44 2.99
C THR A 438 1.33 -24.24 3.55
N TYR A 439 1.37 -23.09 2.87
CA TYR A 439 0.69 -21.89 3.38
C TYR A 439 -0.83 -22.05 3.53
N ALA A 440 -1.48 -22.78 2.62
CA ALA A 440 -2.93 -23.03 2.70
C ALA A 440 -3.34 -23.91 3.91
N GLN A 441 -2.47 -24.79 4.38
CA GLN A 441 -2.73 -25.68 5.52
C GLN A 441 -2.23 -25.10 6.85
N ALA A 442 -1.34 -24.11 6.82
CA ALA A 442 -0.86 -23.45 8.02
C ALA A 442 -2.02 -22.85 8.82
N GLU A 443 -1.95 -22.96 10.14
CA GLU A 443 -2.94 -22.33 11.01
C GLU A 443 -2.79 -20.81 10.98
N LYS A 444 -1.53 -20.35 10.96
CA LYS A 444 -1.14 -18.95 10.94
C LYS A 444 0.00 -18.78 9.94
N THR A 445 0.02 -17.65 9.24
CA THR A 445 1.20 -17.23 8.50
C THR A 445 1.77 -15.97 9.12
N LEU A 446 2.97 -16.09 9.69
CA LEU A 446 3.74 -14.99 10.26
C LEU A 446 4.59 -14.34 9.18
N ILE A 447 4.41 -13.04 8.99
CA ILE A 447 5.08 -12.23 7.97
C ILE A 447 6.16 -11.41 8.64
N LEU A 448 7.40 -11.62 8.19
CA LEU A 448 8.61 -10.96 8.67
C LEU A 448 9.21 -10.12 7.55
N ASP A 449 9.14 -8.81 7.71
CA ASP A 449 9.65 -7.81 6.78
C ASP A 449 10.29 -6.67 7.57
N TRP A 450 11.48 -6.25 7.16
CA TRP A 450 12.28 -5.25 7.87
C TRP A 450 11.61 -3.89 8.05
N GLU A 451 10.81 -3.45 7.08
CA GLU A 451 10.05 -2.21 7.18
C GLU A 451 8.90 -2.39 8.16
N ILE A 452 8.19 -3.52 8.08
CA ILE A 452 7.07 -3.85 8.96
C ILE A 452 7.51 -3.99 10.42
N LEU A 453 8.66 -4.62 10.66
CA LEU A 453 9.27 -4.82 11.97
C LEU A 453 9.62 -3.51 12.69
N ARG A 454 9.61 -2.37 12.00
CA ARG A 454 9.86 -1.02 12.55
C ARG A 454 8.60 -0.23 12.83
N ILE A 455 7.45 -0.69 12.36
CA ILE A 455 6.18 -0.03 12.60
C ILE A 455 5.86 -0.18 14.09
N GLN A 456 5.74 0.94 14.79
CA GLN A 456 5.18 0.99 16.12
C GLN A 456 3.68 1.25 15.96
N VAL A 457 2.83 0.24 16.12
CA VAL A 457 1.42 0.36 15.71
C VAL A 457 0.70 1.48 16.47
N GLY A 458 0.99 1.64 17.76
CA GLY A 458 0.41 2.70 18.60
C GLY A 458 0.80 4.13 18.18
N SER A 459 1.89 4.30 17.43
CA SER A 459 2.38 5.63 16.99
C SER A 459 1.59 6.22 15.83
N PHE A 460 0.78 5.42 15.14
CA PHE A 460 0.15 5.81 13.87
C PHE A 460 -1.38 5.62 13.90
N ASP A 461 -2.08 6.25 12.96
CA ASP A 461 -3.47 5.92 12.68
C ASP A 461 -3.60 4.64 11.84
N SER A 462 -4.80 4.07 11.77
CA SER A 462 -5.02 2.78 11.08
C SER A 462 -4.82 2.83 9.57
N ILE A 463 -5.05 4.00 8.96
CA ILE A 463 -4.89 4.18 7.52
C ILE A 463 -3.39 4.24 7.21
N GLU A 464 -2.60 4.93 8.03
CA GLU A 464 -1.15 5.03 7.85
C GLU A 464 -0.49 3.66 8.04
N VAL A 465 -0.85 2.90 9.09
CA VAL A 465 -0.31 1.55 9.27
C VAL A 465 -0.68 0.66 8.08
N PHE A 466 -1.92 0.69 7.62
CA PHE A 466 -2.33 -0.08 6.43
C PHE A 466 -1.52 0.33 5.20
N ALA A 467 -1.30 1.63 4.98
CA ALA A 467 -0.47 2.12 3.88
C ALA A 467 0.98 1.60 3.99
N ARG A 468 1.59 1.66 5.18
CA ARG A 468 2.95 1.13 5.41
C ARG A 468 3.02 -0.37 5.13
N LEU A 469 2.01 -1.16 5.52
CA LEU A 469 1.94 -2.59 5.19
C LEU A 469 1.79 -2.83 3.68
N ALA A 470 0.88 -2.09 3.02
CA ALA A 470 0.55 -2.26 1.61
C ALA A 470 1.71 -1.88 0.66
N PHE A 471 2.61 -1.00 1.09
CA PHE A 471 3.77 -0.56 0.32
C PHE A 471 5.12 -1.08 0.85
N SER A 472 5.08 -2.03 1.79
CA SER A 472 6.26 -2.75 2.31
C SER A 472 7.00 -3.54 1.23
N THR A 473 8.20 -4.02 1.54
CA THR A 473 8.97 -4.88 0.64
C THR A 473 8.27 -6.21 0.38
N TRP A 474 7.71 -6.81 1.41
CA TRP A 474 6.93 -8.03 1.32
C TRP A 474 5.77 -7.88 0.33
N ALA A 475 5.01 -6.78 0.44
CA ALA A 475 3.85 -6.49 -0.40
C ALA A 475 4.18 -6.21 -1.90
N ARG A 476 5.47 -6.22 -2.27
CA ARG A 476 5.94 -6.04 -3.65
C ARG A 476 6.49 -7.32 -4.30
N ARG A 477 6.53 -8.45 -3.61
CA ARG A 477 7.09 -9.73 -4.10
C ARG A 477 6.08 -10.56 -4.87
N CYS A 478 6.55 -11.36 -5.83
CA CYS A 478 5.68 -12.24 -6.62
C CYS A 478 5.04 -13.39 -5.82
N TRP A 479 5.58 -13.71 -4.63
CA TRP A 479 5.14 -14.84 -3.80
C TRP A 479 4.03 -14.48 -2.80
N ILE A 480 3.61 -13.22 -2.71
CA ILE A 480 2.55 -12.76 -1.79
C ILE A 480 1.25 -13.54 -1.96
N LEU A 481 0.94 -13.97 -3.18
CA LEU A 481 -0.29 -14.75 -3.41
C LEU A 481 -0.26 -16.07 -2.62
N GLN A 482 0.88 -16.75 -2.59
CA GLN A 482 1.03 -17.99 -1.82
C GLN A 482 1.22 -17.74 -0.34
N GLU A 483 1.93 -16.67 0.03
CA GLU A 483 2.29 -16.39 1.42
C GLU A 483 1.13 -15.72 2.18
N GLY A 484 0.41 -14.81 1.54
CA GLY A 484 -0.65 -14.01 2.13
C GLY A 484 -2.06 -14.44 1.73
N ALA A 485 -2.34 -14.49 0.43
CA ALA A 485 -3.73 -14.55 -0.05
C ALA A 485 -4.42 -15.92 0.16
N ILE A 486 -3.65 -17.02 0.08
CA ILE A 486 -4.17 -18.39 0.33
C ILE A 486 -4.11 -18.80 1.80
N SER A 487 -3.35 -18.07 2.62
CA SER A 487 -3.22 -18.33 4.05
C SER A 487 -4.57 -18.13 4.76
N ARG A 488 -4.81 -18.91 5.82
CA ARG A 488 -6.04 -18.81 6.63
C ARG A 488 -6.08 -17.55 7.49
N SER A 489 -4.93 -17.13 7.99
CA SER A 489 -4.78 -15.90 8.78
C SER A 489 -3.34 -15.40 8.67
N CYS A 490 -3.17 -14.11 8.42
CA CYS A 490 -1.86 -13.49 8.29
C CYS A 490 -1.58 -12.58 9.47
N TYR A 491 -0.38 -12.72 10.03
CA TYR A 491 0.11 -11.98 11.17
C TYR A 491 1.37 -11.23 10.76
N PHE A 492 1.30 -9.91 10.74
CA PHE A 492 2.43 -9.04 10.44
C PHE A 492 3.14 -8.71 11.74
N GLN A 493 4.40 -9.17 11.91
CA GLN A 493 5.16 -8.84 13.10
C GLN A 493 5.65 -7.38 13.02
N CYS A 494 5.08 -6.51 13.84
CA CYS A 494 5.52 -5.13 14.01
C CYS A 494 6.53 -5.01 15.16
N ALA A 495 6.98 -3.78 15.48
CA ALA A 495 7.98 -3.54 16.52
C ALA A 495 7.48 -3.94 17.92
N ASP A 496 6.19 -3.76 18.17
CA ASP A 496 5.54 -3.89 19.48
C ASP A 496 4.53 -5.03 19.57
N VAL A 497 3.81 -5.30 18.48
CA VAL A 497 2.69 -6.26 18.42
C VAL A 497 2.68 -7.02 17.11
N ALA A 498 1.92 -8.12 17.03
CA ALA A 498 1.59 -8.75 15.75
C ALA A 498 0.24 -8.24 15.26
N LEU A 499 0.15 -7.73 14.03
CA LEU A 499 -1.12 -7.31 13.45
C LEU A 499 -1.76 -8.48 12.70
N GLN A 500 -2.96 -8.89 13.11
CA GLN A 500 -3.76 -9.82 12.31
C GLN A 500 -4.54 -9.04 11.25
N MET A 501 -4.42 -9.47 10.00
CA MET A 501 -5.27 -9.01 8.91
C MET A 501 -6.12 -10.17 8.40
N GLU A 502 -7.41 -9.90 8.19
CA GLU A 502 -8.33 -10.89 7.64
C GLU A 502 -7.96 -11.22 6.18
N PRO A 503 -8.06 -12.50 5.76
CA PRO A 503 -7.72 -12.91 4.40
C PRO A 503 -8.49 -12.15 3.32
N GLN A 504 -9.72 -11.73 3.59
CA GLN A 504 -10.53 -10.94 2.66
C GLN A 504 -9.93 -9.56 2.33
N ASP A 505 -9.34 -8.90 3.33
CA ASP A 505 -8.71 -7.58 3.18
C ASP A 505 -7.38 -7.69 2.41
N LEU A 506 -6.66 -8.79 2.65
CA LEU A 506 -5.46 -9.15 1.90
C LEU A 506 -5.78 -9.58 0.48
N ARG A 507 -6.85 -10.34 0.24
CA ARG A 507 -7.28 -10.77 -1.10
C ARG A 507 -7.78 -9.61 -1.94
N ALA A 508 -8.53 -8.67 -1.36
CA ALA A 508 -8.97 -7.47 -2.07
C ALA A 508 -7.76 -6.62 -2.51
N SER A 509 -6.76 -6.50 -1.63
CA SER A 509 -5.49 -5.82 -1.92
C SER A 509 -4.65 -6.59 -2.95
N ALA A 510 -4.44 -7.88 -2.75
CA ALA A 510 -3.66 -8.76 -3.63
C ALA A 510 -4.31 -8.91 -5.01
N SER A 511 -5.63 -8.92 -5.12
CA SER A 511 -6.35 -8.94 -6.40
C SER A 511 -6.12 -7.64 -7.18
N LYS A 512 -6.25 -6.48 -6.52
CA LYS A 512 -6.00 -5.17 -7.15
C LYS A 512 -4.52 -4.98 -7.51
N ILE A 513 -3.60 -5.42 -6.65
CA ILE A 513 -2.15 -5.39 -6.89
C ILE A 513 -1.83 -6.36 -8.03
N CYS A 514 -2.18 -7.64 -7.93
CA CYS A 514 -1.86 -8.65 -8.95
C CYS A 514 -2.50 -8.35 -10.32
N MET A 515 -3.72 -7.79 -10.38
CA MET A 515 -4.35 -7.35 -11.63
C MET A 515 -3.67 -6.12 -12.24
N LYS A 516 -3.26 -5.14 -11.42
CA LYS A 516 -2.52 -3.96 -11.90
C LYS A 516 -1.11 -4.34 -12.37
N TRP A 517 -0.40 -5.19 -11.62
CA TRP A 517 0.90 -5.75 -12.03
C TRP A 517 0.80 -6.58 -13.32
N ARG A 518 -0.25 -7.37 -13.48
CA ARG A 518 -0.54 -8.08 -14.75
C ARG A 518 -0.68 -7.12 -15.93
N ASN A 519 -1.38 -5.99 -15.75
CA ASN A 519 -1.64 -5.03 -16.83
C ASN A 519 -0.44 -4.11 -17.12
N SER A 520 0.40 -3.81 -16.12
CA SER A 520 1.60 -2.97 -16.30
C SER A 520 2.78 -3.71 -16.95
N PHE A 521 2.83 -5.04 -16.89
CA PHE A 521 3.94 -5.84 -17.45
C PHE A 521 3.61 -6.59 -18.75
N PHE A 522 2.34 -6.70 -19.14
CA PHE A 522 1.93 -7.33 -20.40
C PHE A 522 1.05 -6.38 -21.22
N PRO A 523 1.58 -5.67 -22.24
CA PRO A 523 0.72 -4.99 -23.21
C PRO A 523 -0.15 -6.05 -23.92
N GLN A 524 -1.41 -5.72 -24.21
CA GLN A 524 -2.36 -6.64 -24.86
C GLN A 524 -1.85 -7.23 -26.19
N SER A 525 -0.89 -6.57 -26.84
CA SER A 525 -0.22 -7.06 -28.05
C SER A 525 0.67 -8.29 -27.84
N ALA A 526 1.16 -8.55 -26.62
CA ALA A 526 1.97 -9.73 -26.29
C ALA A 526 1.13 -11.01 -26.05
N LEU A 527 -0.20 -10.87 -25.90
CA LEU A 527 -1.11 -12.02 -25.77
C LEU A 527 -1.39 -12.71 -27.12
N ALA A 528 -1.10 -12.05 -28.24
CA ALA A 528 -1.35 -12.58 -29.58
C ALA A 528 -0.25 -13.54 -30.08
N SER A 529 0.93 -13.56 -29.47
CA SER A 529 2.10 -14.32 -29.98
C SER A 529 2.48 -15.56 -29.17
N GLY A 530 1.69 -15.97 -28.18
CA GLY A 530 1.91 -17.25 -27.47
C GLY A 530 3.21 -17.37 -26.67
N PHE A 531 3.99 -16.28 -26.53
CA PHE A 531 5.24 -16.24 -25.76
C PHE A 531 4.96 -15.84 -24.30
N ILE A 532 4.70 -16.81 -23.42
CA ILE A 532 4.75 -16.59 -21.97
C ILE A 532 6.19 -16.87 -21.51
N ALA A 533 7.05 -15.85 -21.59
CA ALA A 533 8.33 -15.88 -20.90
C ALA A 533 8.09 -15.46 -19.44
N SER A 534 7.98 -16.45 -18.55
CA SER A 534 8.08 -16.24 -17.10
C SER A 534 9.51 -15.80 -16.76
N ARG A 535 9.79 -14.50 -16.82
CA ARG A 535 10.96 -13.92 -16.14
C ARG A 535 10.74 -14.00 -14.63
N CYS A 536 11.10 -15.14 -14.06
CA CYS A 536 11.25 -15.32 -12.63
C CYS A 536 12.60 -14.73 -12.22
N VAL A 537 12.60 -13.66 -11.42
CA VAL A 537 13.81 -13.01 -10.86
C VAL A 537 14.37 -13.83 -9.69
N CYS A 538 14.58 -15.14 -9.88
CA CYS A 538 15.15 -16.01 -8.84
C CYS A 538 16.62 -16.38 -9.08
N GLY A 539 17.30 -15.83 -10.09
CA GLY A 539 18.73 -16.06 -10.29
C GLY A 539 19.15 -17.54 -10.43
N CYS A 540 18.21 -18.45 -10.70
CA CYS A 540 18.53 -19.84 -11.03
C CYS A 540 18.77 -19.94 -12.54
N HIS A 541 20.03 -19.66 -12.92
CA HIS A 541 20.68 -20.03 -14.18
C HIS A 541 20.02 -19.55 -15.48
N GLN A 542 20.47 -18.39 -15.96
CA GLN A 542 20.57 -18.13 -17.39
C GLN A 542 21.74 -18.95 -17.96
N LYS A 543 21.46 -19.89 -18.87
CA LYS A 543 22.37 -20.17 -19.99
C LYS A 543 21.60 -19.90 -21.28
N LYS A 544 22.09 -18.90 -22.03
CA LYS A 544 21.84 -18.74 -23.46
C LYS A 544 22.12 -20.08 -24.14
N VAL A 545 21.13 -20.64 -24.83
CA VAL A 545 21.37 -21.55 -25.94
C VAL A 545 20.74 -20.89 -27.16
N THR A 546 21.54 -20.11 -27.86
CA THR A 546 21.27 -19.71 -29.24
C THR A 546 21.90 -20.75 -30.16
N ALA A 547 21.05 -21.30 -31.03
CA ALA A 547 21.34 -22.07 -32.24
C ALA A 547 21.92 -23.50 -32.10
N ASP A 548 21.54 -24.30 -33.09
CA ASP A 548 21.99 -25.65 -33.43
C ASP A 548 21.44 -26.82 -32.61
N LEU A 549 20.21 -27.20 -32.93
CA LEU A 549 19.78 -28.58 -33.26
C LEU A 549 18.26 -28.57 -33.44
N GLY A 550 17.81 -28.74 -34.69
CA GLY A 550 16.41 -28.74 -35.09
C GLY A 550 15.60 -29.92 -34.54
N LEU A 551 15.32 -29.91 -33.24
CA LEU A 551 14.41 -30.86 -32.58
C LEU A 551 13.48 -30.12 -31.60
N SER A 552 12.19 -30.14 -31.93
CA SER A 552 11.10 -29.63 -31.10
C SER A 552 10.95 -30.51 -29.85
N ILE A 553 11.40 -30.00 -28.70
CA ILE A 553 11.04 -30.55 -27.38
C ILE A 553 10.10 -29.55 -26.70
N ARG A 554 8.81 -29.90 -26.64
CA ARG A 554 7.79 -29.16 -25.86
C ARG A 554 8.18 -29.19 -24.38
N GLN A 555 8.44 -28.03 -23.77
CA GLN A 555 8.53 -27.91 -22.31
C GLN A 555 7.13 -28.07 -21.67
N PRO A 556 7.01 -28.68 -20.47
CA PRO A 556 5.73 -28.87 -19.80
C PRO A 556 5.22 -27.54 -19.23
N ARG A 557 4.02 -27.14 -19.67
CA ARG A 557 3.24 -26.04 -19.07
C ARG A 557 2.98 -26.35 -17.59
N CYS A 558 3.15 -25.36 -16.70
CA CYS A 558 2.85 -25.50 -15.28
C CYS A 558 1.33 -25.71 -15.07
N PRO A 559 0.84 -26.92 -14.72
CA PRO A 559 -0.59 -27.23 -14.70
C PRO A 559 -1.35 -26.56 -13.55
N ASN A 560 -0.64 -26.07 -12.53
CA ASN A 560 -1.24 -25.55 -11.31
C ASN A 560 -1.81 -24.12 -11.43
N PHE A 561 -1.41 -23.35 -12.45
CA PHE A 561 -1.89 -21.97 -12.62
C PHE A 561 -3.30 -21.91 -13.21
N ASP A 562 -3.63 -22.80 -14.16
CA ASP A 562 -4.95 -22.84 -14.80
C ASP A 562 -6.04 -23.43 -13.88
N ILE A 563 -5.68 -24.38 -13.01
CA ILE A 563 -6.61 -24.97 -12.02
C ILE A 563 -7.05 -23.91 -11.00
N LEU A 564 -6.13 -23.06 -10.52
CA LEU A 564 -6.42 -21.98 -9.57
C LEU A 564 -7.33 -20.88 -10.15
N VAL A 565 -7.18 -20.55 -11.43
CA VAL A 565 -8.06 -19.57 -12.12
C VAL A 565 -9.48 -20.12 -12.32
N SER A 566 -9.61 -21.44 -12.57
CA SER A 566 -10.93 -22.07 -12.73
C SER A 566 -11.76 -22.11 -11.45
N HIS A 567 -11.12 -22.26 -10.27
CA HIS A 567 -11.81 -22.24 -8.99
C HIS A 567 -12.26 -20.82 -8.59
N PHE A 568 -11.48 -19.80 -8.94
CA PHE A 568 -11.79 -18.40 -8.65
C PHE A 568 -13.00 -17.88 -9.46
N ARG A 569 -13.23 -18.39 -10.67
CA ARG A 569 -14.40 -18.01 -11.50
C ARG A 569 -15.74 -18.54 -10.99
N ARG A 570 -15.77 -19.52 -10.09
CA ARG A 570 -17.01 -20.11 -9.58
C ARG A 570 -17.54 -19.48 -8.29
N SER A 571 -16.80 -18.52 -7.70
CA SER A 571 -17.15 -17.91 -6.40
C SER A 571 -17.33 -16.38 -6.46
N CYS A 572 -17.41 -15.79 -7.66
CA CYS A 572 -17.77 -14.38 -7.87
C CYS A 572 -19.10 -14.28 -8.61
#